data_AF-A0A942RJA9-F1
#
_entry.id   AF-A0A942RJA9-F1
#
_cell.length_a   1.000
_cell.length_b   1.000
_cell.length_c   1.000
_cell.angle_alpha   90.00
_cell.angle_beta   90.00
_cell.angle_gamma   90.00
#
_symmetry.space_group_name_H-M   'P 1'
#
loop_
_entity.id
_entity.type
_entity.pdbx_description
1 polymer ?
#
loop_
_entity_poly.entity_id
_entity_poly.type
_entity_poly.pdbx_seq_one_letter_code
_entity_poly.pdbx_strand_id
1 'polypeptide(L)'
;MTRIEINRAMKKLDFYRQGQYYKTYPIAIGKPETPTPLGEYKVYEKNPKPHPGLGTRWMAFTYQRHGVHGTFNPWTIGTAATAGCVRLHNEDVEEIYPLTPIGTPVIIFEKEEEVKVPQHIGKEVYFVRPGDTVESIARRFKITEKQLIDFNKIKYPNYLHPGKMLFIPKFA
;
A
#
# COMPACT_ATOMS: atom_id res chain seq x y z
N MET A 1 20.61 5.82 -0.88
CA MET A 1 20.50 5.17 0.44
C MET A 1 19.44 4.06 0.36
N THR A 2 19.63 2.92 1.04
CA THR A 2 18.57 1.89 1.20
C THR A 2 17.67 2.29 2.37
N ARG A 3 16.36 2.05 2.27
CA ARG A 3 15.38 2.29 3.35
C ARG A 3 14.23 1.27 3.27
N ILE A 4 13.70 0.91 4.42
CA ILE A 4 12.51 0.07 4.58
C ILE A 4 11.40 0.92 5.20
N GLU A 5 10.22 0.87 4.61
CA GLU A 5 8.99 1.49 5.13
C GLU A 5 7.94 0.40 5.35
N ILE A 6 7.32 0.38 6.52
CA ILE A 6 6.38 -0.65 6.94
C ILE A 6 5.06 0.02 7.30
N ASN A 7 4.04 -0.29 6.51
CA ASN A 7 2.69 0.17 6.74
C ASN A 7 1.86 -0.94 7.40
N ARG A 8 1.55 -0.78 8.69
CA ARG A 8 0.78 -1.76 9.48
C ARG A 8 -0.68 -1.88 9.03
N ALA A 9 -1.30 -0.75 8.68
CA ALA A 9 -2.69 -0.73 8.22
C ALA A 9 -2.84 -1.58 6.95
N MET A 10 -1.97 -1.33 5.98
CA MET A 10 -1.99 -1.97 4.67
C MET A 10 -1.29 -3.33 4.63
N LYS A 11 -0.52 -3.70 5.68
CA LYS A 11 0.30 -4.92 5.76
C LYS A 11 1.24 -5.04 4.57
N LYS A 12 1.93 -3.93 4.30
CA LYS A 12 2.90 -3.77 3.21
C LYS A 12 4.24 -3.31 3.75
N LEU A 13 5.31 -3.77 3.10
CA LEU A 13 6.67 -3.27 3.26
C LEU A 13 7.13 -2.70 1.93
N ASP A 14 7.41 -1.40 1.90
CA ASP A 14 7.98 -0.72 0.75
C ASP A 14 9.50 -0.66 0.91
N PHE A 15 10.20 -1.17 -0.09
CA PHE A 15 11.65 -1.19 -0.13
C PHE A 15 12.17 -0.12 -1.08
N TYR A 16 13.14 0.66 -0.62
CA TYR A 16 13.80 1.70 -1.39
C TYR A 16 15.29 1.37 -1.52
N ARG A 17 15.84 1.52 -2.73
CA ARG A 17 17.25 1.33 -3.03
C ARG A 17 17.79 2.59 -3.70
N GLN A 18 18.95 3.05 -3.24
CA GLN A 18 19.56 4.29 -3.76
C GLN A 18 18.64 5.53 -3.69
N GLY A 19 17.70 5.55 -2.74
CA GLY A 19 16.72 6.63 -2.57
C GLY A 19 15.51 6.54 -3.52
N GLN A 20 15.46 5.54 -4.40
CA GLN A 20 14.34 5.28 -5.29
C GLN A 20 13.50 4.13 -4.79
N TYR A 21 12.19 4.20 -5.02
CA TYR A 21 11.29 3.08 -4.80
C TYR A 21 11.75 1.88 -5.63
N TYR A 22 11.83 0.72 -5.00
CA TYR A 22 12.22 -0.52 -5.66
C TYR A 22 11.02 -1.46 -5.82
N LYS A 23 10.40 -1.87 -4.71
CA LYS A 23 9.29 -2.85 -4.71
C LYS A 23 8.52 -2.83 -3.38
N THR A 24 7.24 -3.16 -3.46
CA THR A 24 6.35 -3.44 -2.32
C THR A 24 6.22 -4.93 -2.09
N TYR A 25 6.20 -5.34 -0.83
CA TYR A 25 6.04 -6.72 -0.38
C TYR A 25 4.84 -6.85 0.57
N PRO A 26 4.00 -7.89 0.42
CA PRO A 26 3.01 -8.20 1.43
C PRO A 26 3.70 -8.76 2.68
N ILE A 27 3.23 -8.37 3.87
CA ILE A 27 3.82 -8.79 5.15
C ILE A 27 2.78 -9.30 6.13
N ALA A 28 3.22 -10.11 7.11
CA ALA A 28 2.48 -10.30 8.35
C ALA A 28 3.05 -9.39 9.44
N ILE A 29 2.19 -8.88 10.31
CA ILE A 29 2.57 -8.01 11.43
C ILE A 29 2.15 -8.60 12.78
N GLY A 30 2.57 -7.94 13.86
CA GLY A 30 2.14 -8.23 15.23
C GLY A 30 0.62 -8.13 15.39
N LYS A 31 0.06 -9.01 16.22
CA LYS A 31 -1.35 -8.94 16.64
C LYS A 31 -1.63 -7.64 17.40
N PRO A 32 -2.90 -7.19 17.50
CA PRO A 32 -3.24 -6.00 18.29
C PRO A 32 -2.71 -6.04 19.73
N GLU A 33 -2.67 -7.22 20.36
CA GLU A 33 -2.19 -7.42 21.73
C GLU A 33 -0.66 -7.45 21.84
N THR A 34 0.03 -7.71 20.73
CA THR A 34 1.51 -7.76 20.63
C THR A 34 1.96 -7.05 19.35
N PRO A 35 1.72 -5.74 19.25
CA PRO A 35 1.81 -5.02 17.98
C PRO A 35 3.27 -4.87 17.55
N THR A 36 3.47 -4.87 16.23
CA THR A 36 4.73 -4.37 15.66
C THR A 36 4.88 -2.89 16.06
N PRO A 37 6.00 -2.49 16.70
CA PRO A 37 6.10 -1.16 17.29
C PRO A 37 6.21 -0.08 16.22
N LEU A 38 5.49 1.02 16.41
CA LEU A 38 5.57 2.21 15.54
C LEU A 38 6.87 2.97 15.78
N GLY A 39 7.29 3.77 14.80
CA GLY A 39 8.42 4.69 14.92
C GLY A 39 9.55 4.46 13.92
N GLU A 40 10.66 5.13 14.16
CA GLU A 40 11.85 5.07 13.32
C GLU A 40 12.95 4.24 13.98
N TYR A 41 13.43 3.24 13.25
CA TYR A 41 14.42 2.29 13.70
C TYR A 41 15.54 2.15 12.66
N LYS A 42 16.54 1.33 12.99
CA LYS A 42 17.58 0.91 12.05
C LYS A 42 17.82 -0.57 12.20
N VAL A 43 18.12 -1.25 11.10
CA VAL A 43 18.63 -2.61 11.16
C VAL A 43 19.95 -2.60 11.91
N TYR A 44 20.03 -3.27 13.06
CA TYR A 44 21.24 -3.27 13.89
C TYR A 44 21.93 -4.64 13.93
N GLU A 45 21.22 -5.72 13.57
CA GLU A 45 21.76 -7.08 13.52
C GLU A 45 21.12 -7.87 12.37
N LYS A 46 21.88 -8.81 11.80
CA LYS A 46 21.41 -9.68 10.73
C LYS A 46 21.91 -11.10 10.93
N ASN A 47 21.06 -12.09 10.67
CA ASN A 47 21.42 -13.50 10.69
C ASN A 47 20.98 -14.19 9.39
N PRO A 48 21.91 -14.75 8.60
CA PRO A 48 21.59 -15.41 7.32
C PRO A 48 21.07 -16.84 7.50
N LYS A 49 21.17 -17.41 8.71
CA LYS A 49 20.66 -18.74 9.08
C LYS A 49 20.05 -18.66 10.49
N PRO A 50 18.91 -17.97 10.64
CA PRO A 50 18.29 -17.78 11.94
C PRO A 50 17.69 -19.09 12.47
N HIS A 51 17.15 -19.04 13.68
CA HIS A 51 16.38 -20.14 14.24
C HIS A 51 15.29 -20.60 13.24
N PRO A 52 15.03 -21.92 13.08
CA PRO A 52 14.13 -22.43 12.04
C PRO A 52 12.74 -21.76 12.01
N GLY A 53 12.20 -21.38 13.17
CA GLY A 53 10.92 -20.67 13.24
C GLY A 53 10.88 -19.26 12.59
N LEU A 54 12.03 -18.71 12.18
CA LEU A 54 12.16 -17.38 11.58
C LEU A 54 12.33 -17.42 10.04
N GLY A 55 12.24 -18.60 9.42
CA GLY A 55 12.46 -18.76 7.99
C GLY A 55 13.95 -18.68 7.62
N THR A 56 14.26 -18.11 6.47
CA THR A 56 15.61 -18.22 5.88
C THR A 56 16.54 -17.05 6.22
N ARG A 57 16.01 -15.89 6.58
CA ARG A 57 16.79 -14.68 6.92
C ARG A 57 16.13 -13.93 8.07
N TRP A 58 16.91 -13.23 8.87
CA TRP A 58 16.43 -12.38 9.96
C TRP A 58 17.23 -11.07 10.05
N MET A 59 16.53 -9.96 10.23
CA MET A 59 17.08 -8.61 10.35
C MET A 59 16.43 -7.89 11.54
N ALA A 60 17.18 -7.64 12.60
CA ALA A 60 16.66 -7.03 13.83
C ALA A 60 16.58 -5.51 13.72
N PHE A 61 15.52 -4.92 14.24
CA PHE A 61 15.36 -3.46 14.30
C PHE A 61 15.02 -2.91 15.71
N THR A 62 14.77 -3.76 16.72
CA THR A 62 14.71 -3.34 18.14
C THR A 62 15.50 -4.26 19.07
N TYR A 63 15.97 -3.72 20.20
CA TYR A 63 16.64 -4.51 21.26
C TYR A 63 15.72 -5.51 21.97
N GLN A 64 14.40 -5.34 21.87
CA GLN A 64 13.40 -6.32 22.33
C GLN A 64 13.23 -7.49 21.36
N ARG A 65 14.14 -7.63 20.38
CA ARG A 65 14.20 -8.70 19.37
C ARG A 65 13.06 -8.70 18.34
N HIS A 66 12.47 -7.54 18.05
CA HIS A 66 11.64 -7.41 16.84
C HIS A 66 12.53 -7.35 15.59
N GLY A 67 12.12 -8.05 14.55
CA GLY A 67 12.85 -8.11 13.30
C GLY A 67 11.97 -8.37 12.09
N VAL A 68 12.53 -8.11 10.91
CA VAL A 68 12.01 -8.54 9.61
C VAL A 68 12.61 -9.90 9.29
N HIS A 69 11.78 -10.90 9.01
CA HIS A 69 12.25 -12.26 8.75
C HIS A 69 11.33 -13.05 7.81
N GLY A 70 11.79 -14.20 7.34
CA GLY A 70 11.01 -15.11 6.50
C GLY A 70 9.92 -15.87 7.28
N THR A 71 9.27 -16.86 6.67
CA THR A 71 8.29 -17.70 7.39
C THR A 71 8.12 -19.04 6.72
N PHE A 72 7.87 -20.08 7.52
CA PHE A 72 7.37 -21.38 7.03
C PHE A 72 5.83 -21.48 7.08
N ASN A 73 5.15 -20.43 7.52
CA ASN A 73 3.69 -20.31 7.52
C ASN A 73 3.25 -19.20 6.55
N PRO A 74 3.40 -19.39 5.22
CA PRO A 74 3.17 -18.34 4.22
C PRO A 74 1.73 -17.82 4.20
N TRP A 75 0.75 -18.63 4.59
CA TRP A 75 -0.66 -18.22 4.73
C TRP A 75 -0.90 -17.14 5.80
N THR A 76 0.10 -16.84 6.65
CA THR A 76 0.00 -15.73 7.61
C THR A 76 0.33 -14.37 6.99
N ILE A 77 0.96 -14.34 5.81
CA ILE A 77 1.27 -13.08 5.11
C ILE A 77 -0.03 -12.37 4.72
N GLY A 78 -0.09 -11.06 4.94
CA GLY A 78 -1.30 -10.25 4.78
C GLY A 78 -2.21 -10.23 6.02
N THR A 79 -1.78 -10.78 7.16
CA THR A 79 -2.57 -10.82 8.41
C THR A 79 -1.79 -10.26 9.62
N ALA A 80 -2.50 -10.02 10.73
CA ALA A 80 -1.90 -9.72 12.03
C ALA A 80 -1.82 -11.02 12.84
N ALA A 81 -0.64 -11.65 12.89
CA ALA A 81 -0.49 -13.02 13.39
C ALA A 81 0.76 -13.26 14.24
N THR A 82 1.69 -12.30 14.29
CA THR A 82 2.97 -12.47 14.99
C THR A 82 2.93 -11.88 16.40
N ALA A 83 4.00 -12.08 17.17
CA ALA A 83 4.22 -11.44 18.47
C ALA A 83 4.94 -10.07 18.35
N GLY A 84 4.88 -9.42 17.18
CA GLY A 84 5.49 -8.11 16.94
C GLY A 84 6.50 -8.09 15.78
N CYS A 85 7.08 -9.23 15.42
CA CYS A 85 7.97 -9.33 14.25
C CYS A 85 7.22 -9.14 12.92
N VAL A 86 7.95 -8.71 11.90
CA VAL A 86 7.42 -8.57 10.53
C VAL A 86 7.85 -9.78 9.72
N ARG A 87 6.88 -10.52 9.18
CA ARG A 87 7.14 -11.68 8.31
C ARG A 87 7.01 -11.30 6.85
N LEU A 88 7.93 -11.81 6.05
CA LEU A 88 7.91 -11.85 4.60
C LEU A 88 7.84 -13.31 4.13
N HIS A 89 7.52 -13.51 2.85
CA HIS A 89 7.86 -14.77 2.19
C HIS A 89 9.38 -14.98 2.20
N ASN A 90 9.83 -16.24 2.16
CA ASN A 90 11.26 -16.55 2.23
C ASN A 90 12.01 -15.98 1.00
N GLU A 91 11.38 -16.02 -0.17
CA GLU A 91 11.92 -15.49 -1.42
C GLU A 91 12.09 -13.97 -1.34
N ASP A 92 11.12 -13.28 -0.76
CA ASP A 92 11.13 -11.82 -0.60
C ASP A 92 12.20 -11.36 0.41
N VAL A 93 12.32 -12.04 1.56
CA VAL A 93 13.37 -11.70 2.53
C VAL A 93 14.76 -12.00 1.99
N GLU A 94 14.92 -13.07 1.20
CA GLU A 94 16.18 -13.40 0.53
C GLU A 94 16.58 -12.37 -0.51
N GLU A 95 15.62 -11.78 -1.22
CA GLU A 95 15.83 -10.68 -2.17
C GLU A 95 16.37 -9.43 -1.47
N ILE A 96 15.71 -8.96 -0.41
CA ILE A 96 16.08 -7.68 0.24
C ILE A 96 17.24 -7.81 1.22
N TYR A 97 17.49 -9.00 1.79
CA TYR A 97 18.53 -9.20 2.79
C TYR A 97 19.94 -8.75 2.35
N PRO A 98 20.48 -9.15 1.18
CA PRO A 98 21.80 -8.69 0.75
C PRO A 98 21.83 -7.18 0.45
N LEU A 99 20.68 -6.58 0.14
CA LEU A 99 20.54 -5.16 -0.20
C LEU A 99 20.36 -4.25 1.02
N THR A 100 20.20 -4.84 2.21
CA THR A 100 19.92 -4.15 3.48
C THR A 100 21.15 -4.18 4.38
N PRO A 101 22.10 -3.23 4.25
CA PRO A 101 23.23 -3.14 5.16
C PRO A 101 22.78 -2.80 6.60
N ILE A 102 23.62 -3.09 7.59
CA ILE A 102 23.44 -2.59 8.95
C ILE A 102 23.36 -1.07 8.92
N GLY A 103 22.47 -0.50 9.72
CA GLY A 103 22.14 0.93 9.75
C GLY A 103 21.03 1.33 8.78
N THR A 104 20.53 0.43 7.93
CA THR A 104 19.38 0.71 7.04
C THR A 104 18.19 1.17 7.87
N PRO A 105 17.62 2.36 7.59
CA PRO A 105 16.45 2.85 8.30
C PRO A 105 15.23 1.94 8.07
N VAL A 106 14.48 1.70 9.13
CA VAL A 106 13.21 0.97 9.15
C VAL A 106 12.17 1.90 9.75
N ILE A 107 11.26 2.42 8.94
CA ILE A 107 10.20 3.34 9.36
C ILE A 107 8.90 2.56 9.45
N ILE A 108 8.26 2.55 10.61
CA ILE A 108 7.04 1.79 10.85
C ILE A 108 5.92 2.76 11.21
N PHE A 109 4.86 2.75 10.39
CA PHE A 109 3.74 3.67 10.51
C PHE A 109 2.40 2.96 10.32
N GLU A 110 1.34 3.65 10.67
CA GLU A 110 -0.05 3.21 10.51
C GLU A 110 -0.79 4.26 9.71
N LYS A 111 -0.94 4.02 8.41
CA LYS A 111 -1.68 4.91 7.51
C LYS A 111 -2.44 4.05 6.51
N GLU A 112 -3.76 4.08 6.55
CA GLU A 112 -4.54 3.51 5.46
C GLU A 112 -4.15 4.24 4.17
N GLU A 113 -4.10 3.55 3.03
CA GLU A 113 -4.05 4.27 1.76
C GLU A 113 -5.20 5.26 1.79
N GLU A 114 -4.90 6.55 1.68
CA GLU A 114 -5.94 7.50 1.31
C GLU A 114 -6.49 6.94 0.02
N VAL A 115 -7.65 6.27 0.09
CA VAL A 115 -8.54 6.20 -1.04
C VAL A 115 -8.57 7.66 -1.45
N LYS A 116 -7.99 7.98 -2.61
CA LYS A 116 -8.23 9.26 -3.25
C LYS A 116 -9.70 9.22 -3.61
N VAL A 117 -10.57 9.32 -2.59
CA VAL A 117 -11.97 9.64 -2.72
C VAL A 117 -11.86 10.87 -3.58
N PRO A 118 -12.33 10.81 -4.83
CA PRO A 118 -12.27 11.96 -5.67
C PRO A 118 -12.85 13.08 -4.82
N GLN A 119 -12.15 14.21 -4.71
CA GLN A 119 -12.44 15.35 -3.84
C GLN A 119 -13.83 15.97 -4.17
N HIS A 120 -14.90 15.24 -3.86
CA HIS A 120 -16.24 15.39 -4.45
C HIS A 120 -17.35 15.43 -3.40
N ILE A 121 -17.02 15.63 -2.13
CA ILE A 121 -18.01 16.00 -1.12
C ILE A 121 -18.70 17.30 -1.60
N GLY A 122 -20.01 17.24 -1.80
CA GLY A 122 -20.85 18.29 -2.41
C GLY A 122 -21.31 18.05 -3.85
N LYS A 123 -21.00 16.89 -4.45
CA LYS A 123 -21.24 16.63 -5.89
C LYS A 123 -22.19 15.46 -6.11
N GLU A 124 -22.93 15.52 -7.21
CA GLU A 124 -23.90 14.50 -7.59
C GLU A 124 -23.21 13.38 -8.37
N VAL A 125 -23.58 12.13 -8.08
CA VAL A 125 -23.01 10.95 -8.73
C VAL A 125 -24.00 10.44 -9.77
N TYR A 126 -23.52 10.17 -10.98
CA TYR A 126 -24.30 9.59 -12.06
C TYR A 126 -23.68 8.28 -12.54
N PHE A 127 -24.48 7.22 -12.59
CA PHE A 127 -24.08 5.96 -13.22
C PHE A 127 -24.52 5.97 -14.69
N VAL A 128 -23.55 5.85 -15.59
CA VAL A 128 -23.78 5.79 -17.04
C VAL A 128 -24.80 4.69 -17.35
N ARG A 129 -25.82 5.01 -18.13
CA ARG A 129 -26.86 4.08 -18.57
C ARG A 129 -26.58 3.61 -20.00
N PRO A 130 -27.14 2.45 -20.43
CA PRO A 130 -27.10 2.07 -21.84
C PRO A 130 -27.62 3.19 -22.75
N GLY A 131 -26.81 3.58 -23.73
CA GLY A 131 -27.13 4.66 -24.68
C GLY A 131 -26.69 6.06 -24.27
N ASP A 132 -26.10 6.25 -23.09
CA ASP A 132 -25.57 7.55 -22.71
C ASP A 132 -24.31 7.94 -23.49
N THR A 133 -24.21 9.23 -23.81
CA THR A 133 -23.00 9.87 -24.35
C THR A 133 -22.52 10.94 -23.36
N VAL A 134 -21.27 11.39 -23.51
CA VAL A 134 -20.77 12.53 -22.72
C VAL A 134 -21.68 13.76 -22.93
N GLU A 135 -22.09 14.01 -24.17
CA GLU A 135 -23.03 15.07 -24.53
C GLU A 135 -24.38 14.93 -23.81
N SER A 136 -25.01 13.75 -23.86
CA SER A 136 -26.35 13.55 -23.28
C SER A 136 -26.33 13.75 -21.76
N ILE A 137 -25.29 13.28 -21.09
CA ILE A 137 -25.09 13.43 -19.65
C ILE A 137 -24.77 14.89 -19.31
N ALA A 138 -23.85 15.53 -20.02
CA ALA A 138 -23.48 16.93 -19.75
C ALA A 138 -24.69 17.86 -19.88
N ARG A 139 -25.48 17.70 -20.95
CA ARG A 139 -26.74 18.42 -21.17
C ARG A 139 -27.75 18.18 -20.05
N ARG A 140 -27.91 16.93 -19.59
CA ARG A 140 -28.81 16.58 -18.49
C ARG A 140 -28.50 17.35 -17.20
N PHE A 141 -27.22 17.49 -16.90
CA PHE A 141 -26.74 18.16 -15.70
C PHE A 141 -26.42 19.64 -15.89
N LYS A 142 -26.75 20.21 -17.07
CA LYS A 142 -26.49 21.61 -17.42
C LYS A 142 -25.01 22.02 -17.26
N ILE A 143 -24.11 21.12 -17.63
CA ILE A 143 -22.66 21.36 -17.69
C ILE A 143 -22.17 21.16 -19.13
N THR A 144 -20.94 21.60 -19.40
CA THR A 144 -20.29 21.34 -20.70
C THR A 144 -19.67 19.94 -20.72
N GLU A 145 -19.53 19.36 -21.91
CA GLU A 145 -18.82 18.09 -22.10
C GLU A 145 -17.39 18.17 -21.58
N LYS A 146 -16.70 19.29 -21.83
CA LYS A 146 -15.35 19.53 -21.35
C LYS A 146 -15.28 19.49 -19.83
N GLN A 147 -16.22 20.12 -19.13
CA GLN A 147 -16.30 20.04 -17.67
C GLN A 147 -16.50 18.59 -17.21
N LEU A 148 -17.40 17.84 -17.83
CA LEU A 148 -17.64 16.44 -17.47
C LEU A 148 -16.40 15.56 -17.72
N ILE A 149 -15.73 15.75 -18.86
CA ILE A 149 -14.52 15.04 -19.29
C ILE A 149 -13.36 15.34 -18.36
N ASP A 150 -13.00 16.61 -18.18
CA ASP A 150 -11.83 17.04 -17.42
C ASP A 150 -11.95 16.59 -15.96
N PHE A 151 -13.15 16.74 -15.39
CA PHE A 151 -13.41 16.44 -13.99
C PHE A 151 -13.35 14.95 -13.66
N ASN A 152 -13.80 14.11 -14.60
CA ASN A 152 -13.75 12.65 -14.48
C ASN A 152 -12.53 12.04 -15.18
N LYS A 153 -11.64 12.87 -15.74
CA LYS A 153 -10.46 12.46 -16.51
C LYS A 153 -10.81 11.43 -17.60
N ILE A 154 -11.89 11.68 -18.33
CA ILE A 154 -12.39 10.76 -19.36
C ILE A 154 -11.45 10.77 -20.57
N LYS A 155 -10.66 9.71 -20.74
CA LYS A 155 -9.72 9.56 -21.85
C LYS A 155 -10.40 9.27 -23.20
N TYR A 156 -11.55 8.61 -23.18
CA TYR A 156 -12.30 8.20 -24.38
C TYR A 156 -13.77 8.67 -24.30
N PRO A 157 -14.07 9.94 -24.66
CA PRO A 157 -15.40 10.52 -24.51
C PRO A 157 -16.49 9.81 -25.32
N ASN A 158 -16.14 9.24 -26.47
CA ASN A 158 -17.08 8.51 -27.33
C ASN A 158 -17.35 7.07 -26.86
N TYR A 159 -16.76 6.64 -25.73
CA TYR A 159 -16.88 5.29 -25.23
C TYR A 159 -17.12 5.28 -23.71
N LEU A 160 -18.40 5.40 -23.33
CA LEU A 160 -18.84 5.28 -21.94
C LEU A 160 -19.45 3.90 -21.71
N HIS A 161 -18.88 3.16 -20.77
CA HIS A 161 -19.45 1.89 -20.34
C HIS A 161 -20.64 2.10 -19.42
N PRO A 162 -21.80 1.45 -19.68
CA PRO A 162 -22.89 1.40 -18.72
C PRO A 162 -22.42 0.89 -17.35
N GLY A 163 -22.92 1.50 -16.29
CA GLY A 163 -22.49 1.27 -14.90
C GLY A 163 -21.25 2.06 -14.48
N LYS A 164 -20.52 2.71 -15.41
CA LYS A 164 -19.42 3.60 -15.04
C LYS A 164 -19.93 4.75 -14.19
N MET A 165 -19.31 4.94 -13.03
CA MET A 165 -19.60 6.07 -12.16
C MET A 165 -18.93 7.34 -12.68
N LEU A 166 -19.71 8.41 -12.81
CA LEU A 166 -19.24 9.75 -13.11
C LEU A 166 -19.63 10.70 -11.97
N PHE A 167 -18.73 11.59 -11.64
CA PHE A 167 -19.00 12.69 -10.74
C PHE A 167 -19.43 13.92 -11.54
N ILE A 168 -20.56 14.50 -11.16
CA ILE A 168 -21.11 15.69 -11.79
C ILE A 168 -20.63 16.92 -10.99
N PRO A 169 -19.83 17.82 -11.59
CA PRO A 169 -19.45 19.06 -10.93
C PRO A 169 -20.70 19.91 -10.63
N LYS A 170 -20.85 20.36 -9.38
CA LYS A 170 -21.79 21.42 -9.02
C LYS A 170 -21.00 22.71 -8.87
N PHE A 171 -21.37 23.72 -9.66
CA PHE A 171 -20.88 25.07 -9.49
C PHE A 171 -21.95 25.81 -8.69
N ALA A 172 -21.57 26.31 -7.52
CA ALA A 172 -22.44 27.14 -6.68
C ALA A 172 -22.68 28.50 -7.35
#